data_AF-A0A661WW95-F1
#
_entry.id   AF-A0A661WW95-F1
#
_cell.length_a   1.000
_cell.length_b   1.000
_cell.length_c   1.000
_cell.angle_alpha   90.00
_cell.angle_beta   90.00
_cell.angle_gamma   90.00
#
_symmetry.space_group_name_H-M   'P 1'
#
loop_
_entity.id
_entity.type
_entity.pdbx_description
1 polymer ?
#
loop_
_entity_poly.entity_id
_entity_poly.type
_entity_poly.pdbx_seq_one_letter_code
_entity_poly.pdbx_strand_id
1 'polypeptide(L)'
;MEEQFKKRRREIEVTIFIIIIVFSLYYFSAPILKLISLKRDIAQIKKEMELEREEIIRLKKELIKAQTDEYVERWAKENLKMVKDGEKIYIIKDKD
;
A
#
# COMPACT_ATOMS: atom_id res chain seq x y z
N MET A 1 -3.74 -4.22 71.14
CA MET A 1 -2.56 -3.85 70.32
C MET A 1 -2.60 -4.49 68.93
N GLU A 2 -3.00 -5.75 68.77
CA GLU A 2 -2.97 -6.46 67.48
C GLU A 2 -3.86 -5.87 66.38
N GLU A 3 -5.05 -5.36 66.72
CA GLU A 3 -5.95 -4.77 65.72
C GLU A 3 -5.40 -3.51 65.05
N GLN A 4 -4.66 -2.69 65.80
CA GLN A 4 -4.01 -1.47 65.28
C GLN A 4 -2.96 -1.82 64.21
N PHE A 5 -2.21 -2.91 64.40
CA PHE A 5 -1.20 -3.37 63.44
C PHE A 5 -1.81 -4.00 62.19
N LYS A 6 -2.93 -4.73 62.32
CA LYS A 6 -3.67 -5.25 61.16
C LYS A 6 -4.30 -4.14 60.32
N LYS A 7 -4.87 -3.12 60.96
CA LYS A 7 -5.47 -1.96 60.26
C LYS A 7 -4.43 -1.18 59.46
N ARG A 8 -3.28 -0.86 60.08
CA ARG A 8 -2.16 -0.19 59.39
C ARG A 8 -1.59 -1.01 58.23
N ARG A 9 -1.49 -2.34 58.36
CA ARG A 9 -1.07 -3.21 57.25
C ARG A 9 -2.03 -3.14 56.07
N ARG A 10 -3.34 -3.20 56.34
CA ARG A 10 -4.38 -3.12 55.30
C ARG A 10 -4.38 -1.77 54.58
N GLU A 11 -4.15 -0.68 55.29
CA GLU A 11 -4.02 0.67 54.69
C GLU A 11 -2.79 0.78 53.77
N ILE A 12 -1.66 0.18 54.16
CA ILE A 12 -0.46 0.13 53.33
C ILE A 12 -0.69 -0.73 52.08
N GLU A 13 -1.32 -1.91 52.22
CA GLU A 13 -1.66 -2.78 51.09
C GLU A 13 -2.58 -2.10 50.09
N VAL A 14 -3.61 -1.38 50.56
CA VAL A 14 -4.51 -0.61 49.71
C VAL A 14 -3.76 0.52 49.01
N THR A 15 -2.86 1.22 49.71
CA THR A 15 -2.06 2.30 49.12
C THR A 15 -1.14 1.77 48.02
N ILE A 16 -0.45 0.65 48.26
CA ILE A 16 0.40 -0.01 47.26
C ILE A 16 -0.43 -0.45 46.05
N PHE A 17 -1.62 -1.01 46.28
CA PHE A 17 -2.52 -1.44 45.20
C PHE A 17 -2.97 -0.26 44.33
N ILE A 18 -3.32 0.88 44.94
CA ILE A 18 -3.67 2.11 44.22
C ILE A 18 -2.49 2.61 43.39
N ILE A 19 -1.28 2.61 43.94
CA ILE A 19 -0.06 3.02 43.22
C ILE A 19 0.18 2.12 42.00
N ILE A 20 0.01 0.80 42.14
CA ILE A 20 0.16 -0.15 41.03
C ILE A 20 -0.88 0.13 39.93
N ILE A 21 -2.13 0.40 40.29
CA ILE A 21 -3.18 0.74 39.32
C ILE A 21 -2.83 2.03 38.57
N VAL A 22 -2.41 3.08 39.27
CA VAL A 22 -2.05 4.36 38.65
C VAL A 22 -0.85 4.20 37.73
N PHE A 23 0.18 3.47 38.15
CA PHE A 23 1.35 3.18 37.31
C PHE A 23 0.97 2.38 36.06
N SER A 24 0.11 1.38 36.22
CA SER A 24 -0.40 0.57 35.10
C SER A 24 -1.15 1.46 34.10
N LEU A 25 -2.12 2.25 34.55
CA LEU A 25 -2.88 3.16 33.68
C LEU A 25 -1.96 4.15 32.94
N TYR A 26 -0.95 4.69 33.63
CA TYR A 26 0.05 5.55 33.01
C TYR A 26 0.84 4.82 31.91
N TYR A 27 1.35 3.62 32.19
CA TYR A 27 2.17 2.85 31.27
C TYR A 27 1.38 2.31 30.06
N PHE A 28 0.11 1.96 30.25
CA PHE A 28 -0.76 1.43 29.20
C PHE A 28 -1.41 2.51 28.32
N SER A 29 -1.30 3.80 28.68
CA SER A 29 -1.92 4.89 27.91
C SER A 29 -1.26 5.13 26.53
N ALA A 30 0.08 5.03 26.44
CA ALA A 30 0.82 5.32 25.22
C ALA A 30 0.78 4.21 24.14
N PRO A 31 0.85 2.91 24.47
CA PRO A 31 0.90 1.84 23.46
C PRO A 31 -0.37 1.69 22.63
N ILE A 32 -1.54 2.02 23.18
CA ILE A 32 -2.84 1.77 22.53
C ILE A 32 -3.00 2.64 21.27
N LEU A 33 -2.64 3.92 21.34
CA LEU A 33 -2.73 4.83 20.19
C LEU A 33 -1.76 4.42 19.08
N LYS A 34 -0.55 3.98 19.45
CA LYS A 34 0.47 3.52 18.49
C LYS A 34 0.06 2.25 17.75
N LEU A 35 -0.66 1.34 18.40
CA LEU A 35 -1.18 0.13 17.76
C LEU A 35 -2.28 0.44 16.74
N ILE A 36 -3.12 1.43 17.01
CA ILE A 36 -4.18 1.86 16.08
C ILE A 36 -3.58 2.56 14.87
N SER A 37 -2.61 3.46 15.07
CA SER A 37 -1.93 4.13 13.96
C SER A 37 -1.18 3.12 13.10
N LEU A 38 -0.41 2.22 13.72
CA LEU A 38 0.37 1.21 13.00
C LEU A 38 -0.52 0.27 12.15
N LYS A 39 -1.70 -0.11 12.65
CA LYS A 39 -2.67 -0.89 11.86
C LYS A 39 -3.19 -0.12 10.65
N ARG A 40 -3.43 1.19 10.79
CA ARG A 40 -3.85 2.05 9.67
C ARG A 40 -2.74 2.20 8.64
N ASP A 41 -1.51 2.44 9.09
CA ASP A 41 -0.34 2.58 8.21
C ASP A 41 -0.11 1.30 7.40
N ILE A 42 -0.21 0.12 8.03
CA ILE A 42 -0.11 -1.17 7.34
C ILE A 42 -1.21 -1.33 6.28
N ALA A 43 -2.45 -0.93 6.59
CA ALA A 43 -3.55 -1.02 5.64
C ALA A 43 -3.35 -0.08 4.44
N GLN A 44 -2.87 1.14 4.69
CA GLN A 44 -2.57 2.10 3.63
C GLN A 44 -1.44 1.62 2.73
N ILE A 45 -0.31 1.18 3.30
CA ILE A 45 0.83 0.65 2.54
C ILE A 45 0.42 -0.54 1.68
N LYS A 46 -0.40 -1.46 2.23
CA LYS A 46 -0.91 -2.59 1.45
C LYS A 46 -1.76 -2.15 0.25
N LYS A 47 -2.62 -1.16 0.44
CA LYS A 47 -3.43 -0.61 -0.65
C LYS A 47 -2.58 0.05 -1.73
N GLU A 48 -1.56 0.82 -1.33
CA GLU A 48 -0.61 1.43 -2.26
C GLU A 48 0.15 0.35 -3.05
N MET A 49 0.60 -0.71 -2.38
CA MET A 49 1.25 -1.85 -3.05
C MET A 49 0.34 -2.58 -4.03
N GLU A 50 -0.95 -2.71 -3.74
CA GLU A 50 -1.92 -3.32 -4.65
C GLU A 50 -2.15 -2.46 -5.89
N LEU A 51 -2.32 -1.15 -5.72
CA LEU A 51 -2.46 -0.20 -6.82
C LEU A 51 -1.23 -0.22 -7.74
N GLU A 52 -0.03 -0.17 -7.16
CA GLU A 52 1.22 -0.22 -7.92
C GLU A 52 1.38 -1.55 -8.69
N ARG A 53 0.96 -2.66 -8.08
CA ARG A 53 0.96 -3.97 -8.75
C ARG A 53 -0.01 -4.02 -9.92
N GLU A 54 -1.20 -3.45 -9.78
CA GLU A 54 -2.17 -3.37 -10.86
C GLU A 54 -1.64 -2.50 -12.01
N GLU A 55 -0.97 -1.39 -11.69
CA GLU A 55 -0.33 -0.53 -12.67
C GLU A 55 0.81 -1.25 -13.42
N ILE A 56 1.67 -1.97 -12.71
CA ILE A 56 2.71 -2.82 -13.32
C ILE A 56 2.08 -3.86 -14.27
N ILE A 57 0.99 -4.51 -13.87
CA ILE A 57 0.30 -5.49 -14.72
C ILE A 57 -0.27 -4.82 -15.96
N ARG A 58 -0.88 -3.63 -15.82
CA ARG A 58 -1.41 -2.85 -16.94
C ARG A 58 -0.31 -2.45 -17.92
N LEU A 59 0.77 -1.85 -17.42
CA LEU A 59 1.91 -1.43 -18.22
C LEU A 59 2.59 -2.62 -18.91
N LYS A 60 2.69 -3.77 -18.26
CA LYS A 60 3.19 -5.00 -18.91
C LYS A 60 2.28 -5.48 -20.03
N LYS A 61 0.95 -5.43 -19.85
CA LYS A 61 -0.01 -5.76 -20.91
C LYS A 61 0.09 -4.79 -22.09
N GLU A 62 0.29 -3.51 -21.82
CA GLU A 62 0.50 -2.48 -22.85
C GLU A 62 1.83 -2.71 -23.59
N LEU A 63 2.90 -3.01 -22.86
CA LEU A 63 4.20 -3.36 -23.45
C LEU A 63 4.11 -4.58 -24.36
N ILE A 64 3.43 -5.65 -23.91
CA ILE A 64 3.21 -6.85 -24.71
C ILE A 64 2.40 -6.53 -25.98
N LYS A 65 1.35 -5.70 -25.87
CA LYS A 65 0.59 -5.24 -27.03
C LYS A 65 1.42 -4.37 -27.98
N ALA A 66 2.35 -3.57 -27.45
CA ALA A 66 3.22 -2.73 -28.24
C ALA A 66 4.38 -3.50 -28.89
N GLN A 67 4.78 -4.64 -28.31
CA GLN A 67 5.87 -5.49 -28.79
C GLN A 67 5.41 -6.64 -29.70
N THR A 68 4.12 -6.78 -29.99
CA THR A 68 3.69 -7.73 -31.01
C THR A 68 4.09 -7.23 -32.40
N ASP A 69 4.60 -8.14 -33.25
CA ASP A 69 5.00 -7.83 -34.63
C ASP A 69 3.90 -7.11 -35.41
N GLU A 70 2.63 -7.41 -35.12
CA GLU A 70 1.46 -6.77 -35.74
C GLU A 70 1.30 -5.29 -35.33
N TYR A 71 1.62 -4.93 -34.07
CA TYR A 71 1.62 -3.54 -33.64
C TYR A 71 2.82 -2.78 -34.20
N VAL A 72 3.99 -3.39 -34.22
CA VAL A 72 5.20 -2.81 -34.83
C VAL A 72 4.98 -2.56 -36.32
N GLU A 73 4.37 -3.52 -37.03
CA GLU A 73 4.04 -3.42 -38.45
C GLU A 73 2.98 -2.34 -38.70
N ARG A 74 1.91 -2.28 -37.90
CA ARG A 74 0.89 -1.20 -38.00
C ARG A 74 1.51 0.18 -37.74
N TRP A 75 2.30 0.32 -36.68
CA TRP A 75 2.91 1.60 -36.32
C TRP A 75 3.90 2.08 -37.41
N ALA A 76 4.70 1.18 -37.97
CA ALA A 76 5.61 1.49 -39.06
C ALA A 76 4.87 1.87 -40.36
N LYS A 77 3.77 1.19 -40.67
CA LYS A 77 2.90 1.52 -41.82
C LYS A 77 2.23 2.88 -41.66
N GLU A 78 1.73 3.20 -40.47
CA GLU A 78 1.01 4.45 -40.19
C GLU A 78 1.94 5.67 -40.05
N ASN A 79 3.06 5.54 -39.31
CA ASN A 79 3.91 6.68 -38.94
C ASN A 79 5.10 6.85 -39.88
N LEU A 80 5.67 5.75 -40.38
CA LEU A 80 6.87 5.78 -41.22
C LEU A 80 6.56 5.49 -42.70
N LYS A 81 5.31 5.16 -43.04
CA LYS A 81 4.88 4.69 -44.38
C LYS A 81 5.76 3.56 -44.92
N MET A 82 6.34 2.76 -44.03
CA MET A 82 7.20 1.64 -44.37
C MET A 82 6.34 0.42 -44.73
N VAL A 83 6.79 -0.34 -45.71
CA VAL A 83 6.17 -1.60 -46.16
C VAL A 83 7.25 -2.69 -46.24
N LYS A 84 6.88 -3.97 -46.14
CA LYS A 84 7.86 -5.06 -46.26
C LYS A 84 8.44 -5.10 -47.68
N ASP A 85 9.69 -5.55 -47.81
CA ASP A 85 10.34 -5.74 -49.11
C ASP A 85 9.48 -6.64 -50.01
N GLY A 86 8.96 -6.06 -51.10
CA GLY A 86 8.08 -6.74 -52.06
C GLY A 86 6.60 -6.29 -52.06
N GLU A 87 6.15 -5.47 -51.11
CA GLU A 87 4.79 -4.90 -51.12
C GLU A 87 4.71 -3.62 -51.99
N LYS A 88 3.70 -3.52 -52.87
CA LYS A 88 3.49 -2.35 -53.74
C LYS A 88 2.65 -1.28 -53.04
N ILE A 89 3.18 -0.05 -52.96
CA ILE A 89 2.47 1.11 -52.43
C ILE A 89 1.48 1.62 -53.49
N TYR A 90 0.18 1.61 -53.17
CA TYR A 90 -0.84 2.26 -53.98
C TYR A 90 -1.19 3.62 -53.36
N ILE A 91 -0.69 4.70 -53.94
CA ILE A 91 -1.10 6.07 -53.56
C ILE A 91 -2.27 6.44 -54.47
N ILE A 92 -3.48 6.46 -53.90
CA ILE A 92 -4.65 7.00 -54.58
C ILE A 92 -4.47 8.51 -54.57
N LYS A 93 -4.17 9.09 -55.73
CA LYS A 93 -4.12 10.53 -55.92
C LYS A 93 -5.51 10.96 -56.34
N ASP A 94 -6.25 11.62 -55.46
CA ASP A 94 -7.48 12.30 -55.86
C ASP A 94 -7.13 13.32 -56.94
N LYS A 95 -7.86 13.26 -58.05
CA LYS A 95 -7.74 14.20 -59.17
C LYS A 95 -8.56 15.43 -58.83
N ASP A 96 -7.86 16.50 -58.44
CA ASP A 96 -8.33 17.86 -58.70
C ASP A 96 -7.85 18.31 -60.08
#